data_AF-A0A4Q7BIS5-F1
#
_entry.id   AF-A0A4Q7BIS5-F1
#
_cell.length_a   1.000
_cell.length_b   1.000
_cell.length_c   1.000
_cell.angle_alpha   90.00
_cell.angle_beta   90.00
_cell.angle_gamma   90.00
#
_symmetry.space_group_name_H-M   'P 1'
#
loop_
_entity.id
_entity.type
_entity.pdbx_description
1 polymer ?
#
loop_
_entity_poly.entity_id
_entity_poly.type
_entity_poly.pdbx_seq_one_letter_code
_entity_poly.pdbx_strand_id
1 'polypeptide(L)'
;MEQVTEFTINLLDGSIKQDEINAFVGKLKKNELDSELDEIKEMIEDQLSYSNPLKLKKQAEFHKLGKHNQKVLDALNNIKSSADVAQAISGFKAIFA
;
A
#
# COMPACT_ATOMS: atom_id res chain seq x y z
N MET A 1 -2.53 -8.44 -6.44
CA MET A 1 -1.47 -7.53 -5.95
C MET A 1 -0.65 -6.85 -7.07
N GLU A 2 -0.68 -7.33 -8.31
CA GLU A 2 0.22 -6.87 -9.40
C GLU A 2 0.00 -5.39 -9.77
N GLN A 3 -1.25 -4.92 -9.86
CA GLN A 3 -1.53 -3.53 -10.26
C GLN A 3 -1.16 -2.53 -9.17
N VAL A 4 -1.42 -2.84 -7.90
CA VAL A 4 -1.02 -1.97 -6.78
C VAL A 4 0.51 -1.86 -6.70
N THR A 5 1.21 -2.97 -6.95
CA THR A 5 2.67 -3.02 -6.95
C THR A 5 3.25 -2.21 -8.09
N GLU A 6 2.77 -2.43 -9.33
CA GLU A 6 3.21 -1.70 -10.51
C GLU A 6 2.96 -0.19 -10.37
N PHE A 7 1.76 0.19 -9.91
CA PHE A 7 1.46 1.59 -9.61
C PHE A 7 2.45 2.18 -8.61
N THR A 8 2.73 1.47 -7.51
CA THR A 8 3.63 1.97 -6.46
C THR A 8 5.04 2.18 -7.01
N ILE A 9 5.57 1.22 -7.78
CA ILE A 9 6.91 1.33 -8.39
C ILE A 9 6.96 2.53 -9.34
N ASN A 10 6.02 2.61 -10.29
CA ASN A 10 5.99 3.67 -11.31
C ASN A 10 5.71 5.06 -10.71
N LEU A 11 5.04 5.10 -9.55
CA LEU A 11 4.78 6.34 -8.83
C LEU A 11 6.04 6.86 -8.12
N LEU A 12 6.85 5.95 -7.57
CA LEU A 12 8.07 6.28 -6.82
C LEU A 12 9.26 6.57 -7.72
N ASP A 13 9.38 5.89 -8.87
CA ASP A 13 10.42 6.17 -9.86
C ASP A 13 10.13 7.43 -10.70
N GLY A 14 8.91 7.98 -10.61
CA GLY A 14 8.48 9.17 -11.34
C GLY A 14 8.14 8.92 -12.80
N SER A 15 8.03 7.66 -13.24
CA SER A 15 7.71 7.28 -14.61
C SER A 15 6.22 7.32 -14.93
N ILE A 16 5.35 7.26 -13.92
CA ILE A 16 3.90 7.25 -14.09
C ILE A 16 3.38 8.60 -14.58
N LYS A 17 2.50 8.58 -15.58
CA LYS A 17 1.83 9.79 -16.10
C LYS A 17 0.57 10.10 -15.30
N GLN A 18 0.11 11.35 -15.37
CA GLN A 18 -1.09 11.80 -14.65
C GLN A 18 -2.35 11.01 -15.05
N ASP A 19 -2.50 10.63 -16.33
CA ASP A 19 -3.64 9.84 -16.79
C ASP A 19 -3.65 8.43 -16.21
N GLU A 20 -2.48 7.84 -15.98
CA GLU A 20 -2.32 6.52 -15.35
C GLU A 20 -2.63 6.60 -13.84
N ILE A 21 -2.21 7.68 -13.17
CA ILE A 21 -2.62 7.96 -11.79
C ILE A 21 -4.15 8.08 -11.72
N ASN A 22 -4.76 8.87 -12.61
CA ASN A 22 -6.21 9.06 -12.64
C ASN A 22 -6.95 7.74 -12.90
N ALA A 23 -6.43 6.91 -13.81
CA ALA A 23 -6.99 5.60 -14.10
C ALA A 23 -6.93 4.67 -12.88
N PHE A 24 -5.77 4.60 -12.21
CA PHE A 24 -5.58 3.80 -11.00
C PHE A 24 -6.53 4.25 -9.87
N VAL A 25 -6.60 5.55 -9.61
CA VAL A 25 -7.53 6.12 -8.61
C VAL A 25 -8.98 5.82 -8.97
N GLY A 26 -9.33 5.87 -10.26
CA GLY A 26 -10.64 5.47 -10.76
C GLY A 26 -10.98 4.01 -10.42
N LYS A 27 -10.04 3.08 -10.62
CA LYS A 27 -10.20 1.66 -10.25
C LYS A 27 -10.37 1.48 -8.73
N LEU A 28 -9.53 2.15 -7.92
CA LEU A 28 -9.65 2.15 -6.46
C LEU A 28 -11.03 2.61 -6.00
N LYS A 29 -11.52 3.74 -6.53
CA LYS A 29 -12.83 4.31 -6.17
C LYS A 29 -14.01 3.43 -6.58
N LYS A 30 -13.85 2.62 -7.62
CA LYS A 30 -14.86 1.66 -8.08
C LYS A 30 -14.78 0.29 -7.39
N ASN A 31 -13.90 0.14 -6.39
CA ASN A 31 -13.65 -1.13 -5.70
C ASN A 31 -13.09 -2.23 -6.62
N GLU A 32 -12.56 -1.87 -7.80
CA GLU A 32 -12.03 -2.85 -8.76
C GLU A 32 -10.71 -3.49 -8.28
N LEU A 33 -10.08 -2.91 -7.26
CA LEU A 33 -8.83 -3.39 -6.67
C LEU A 33 -9.02 -3.97 -5.26
N ASP A 34 -10.26 -4.14 -4.78
CA ASP A 34 -10.51 -4.57 -3.40
C ASP A 34 -9.91 -5.94 -3.10
N SER A 35 -9.93 -6.87 -4.07
CA SER A 35 -9.24 -8.16 -3.94
C SER A 35 -7.73 -8.00 -3.69
N GLU A 36 -7.08 -7.01 -4.33
CA GLU A 36 -5.65 -6.77 -4.09
C GLU A 36 -5.40 -6.09 -2.75
N LEU A 37 -6.32 -5.23 -2.29
CA LEU A 37 -6.25 -4.63 -0.96
C LEU A 37 -6.47 -5.66 0.15
N ASP A 38 -7.35 -6.63 -0.07
CA ASP A 38 -7.58 -7.76 0.84
C ASP A 38 -6.36 -8.68 0.90
N GLU A 39 -5.71 -8.98 -0.23
CA GLU A 39 -4.42 -9.72 -0.25
C GLU A 39 -3.34 -8.98 0.56
N ILE A 40 -3.25 -7.65 0.43
CA ILE A 40 -2.31 -6.84 1.21
C ILE A 40 -2.64 -6.92 2.70
N LYS A 41 -3.93 -6.90 3.05
CA LYS A 41 -4.40 -7.03 4.42
C LYS A 41 -4.04 -8.39 5.03
N GLU A 42 -4.28 -9.49 4.33
CA GLU A 42 -3.88 -10.83 4.77
C GLU A 42 -2.36 -10.90 5.01
N MET A 43 -1.58 -10.34 4.09
CA MET A 43 -0.13 -10.31 4.21
C MET A 43 0.35 -9.47 5.41
N ILE A 44 -0.35 -8.39 5.76
CA ILE A 44 -0.09 -7.61 6.98
C ILE A 44 -0.39 -8.45 8.23
N GLU A 45 -1.52 -9.16 8.25
CA GLU A 45 -1.92 -10.01 9.37
C GLU A 45 -0.90 -11.13 9.62
N ASP A 46 -0.41 -11.77 8.57
CA ASP A 46 0.68 -12.76 8.65
C ASP A 46 1.98 -12.17 9.20
N GLN A 47 2.34 -10.96 8.75
CA GLN A 47 3.56 -10.29 9.19
C GLN A 47 3.49 -9.83 10.65
N LEU A 48 2.33 -9.36 11.11
CA LEU A 48 2.12 -8.93 12.49
C LEU A 48 1.94 -10.12 13.45
N SER A 49 1.38 -11.23 12.96
CA SER A 49 1.19 -12.45 13.76
C SER A 49 2.43 -13.34 13.81
N TYR A 50 3.43 -13.11 12.93
CA TYR A 50 4.67 -13.87 12.94
C TYR A 50 5.31 -13.85 14.34
N SER A 51 5.51 -15.05 14.89
CA SER A 51 6.09 -15.24 16.21
C SER A 51 7.13 -16.36 16.13
N ASN A 52 8.37 -16.04 16.51
CA ASN A 52 9.42 -17.05 16.60
C ASN A 52 10.33 -16.72 17.79
N PRO A 53 10.16 -17.41 18.93
CA PRO A 53 10.91 -17.11 20.14
C PRO A 53 12.42 -17.34 19.99
N LEU A 54 12.84 -18.18 19.06
CA LEU A 54 14.26 -18.43 18.75
C LEU A 54 14.84 -17.42 17.75
N LYS A 55 13.99 -16.62 17.10
CA LYS A 55 14.36 -15.67 16.05
C LYS A 55 13.74 -14.28 16.30
N LEU A 56 13.94 -13.74 17.49
CA LEU A 56 13.41 -12.43 17.92
C LEU A 56 13.73 -11.30 16.93
N LYS A 57 14.94 -11.27 16.35
CA LYS A 57 15.31 -10.27 15.34
C LYS A 57 14.44 -10.38 14.08
N LYS A 58 14.26 -11.60 13.56
CA LYS A 58 13.39 -11.86 12.41
C LYS A 58 11.95 -11.50 12.74
N GLN A 59 11.49 -11.80 13.95
CA GLN A 59 10.17 -11.40 14.40
C GLN A 59 9.98 -9.87 14.39
N ALA A 60 10.94 -9.13 14.92
CA ALA A 60 10.90 -7.67 14.88
C ALA A 60 10.91 -7.13 13.43
N GLU A 61 11.64 -7.76 12.51
CA GLU A 61 11.64 -7.41 11.09
C GLU A 61 10.27 -7.63 10.42
N PHE A 62 9.64 -8.79 10.66
CA PHE A 62 8.28 -9.07 10.17
C PHE A 62 7.26 -8.07 10.74
N HIS A 63 7.32 -7.79 12.05
CA HIS A 63 6.43 -6.81 12.68
C HIS A 63 6.64 -5.41 12.12
N LYS A 64 7.89 -5.02 11.86
CA LYS A 64 8.21 -3.74 11.23
C LYS A 64 7.64 -3.67 9.81
N LEU A 65 7.78 -4.75 9.03
CA LEU A 65 7.23 -4.84 7.68
C LEU A 65 5.70 -4.77 7.69
N GLY A 66 5.03 -5.52 8.57
CA GLY A 66 3.58 -5.47 8.75
C GLY A 66 3.08 -4.06 9.10
N LYS A 67 3.77 -3.36 10.02
CA LYS A 67 3.44 -1.96 10.34
C LYS A 67 3.64 -1.01 9.16
N HIS A 68 4.67 -1.23 8.34
CA HIS A 68 4.88 -0.41 7.15
C HIS A 68 3.78 -0.67 6.11
N ASN A 69 3.48 -1.94 5.84
CA ASN A 69 2.42 -2.33 4.92
C ASN A 69 1.03 -1.85 5.38
N GLN A 70 0.77 -1.82 6.70
CA GLN A 70 -0.44 -1.21 7.24
C GLN A 70 -0.55 0.27 6.85
N LYS A 71 0.53 1.05 6.95
CA LYS A 71 0.53 2.46 6.51
C LYS A 71 0.26 2.58 5.02
N VAL A 72 0.82 1.68 4.21
CA VAL A 72 0.56 1.63 2.76
C VAL A 72 -0.91 1.36 2.49
N LEU A 73 -1.51 0.37 3.14
CA LEU A 73 -2.93 0.03 3.01
C LEU A 73 -3.84 1.19 3.46
N ASP A 74 -3.51 1.83 4.59
CA ASP A 74 -4.24 3.00 5.10
C ASP A 74 -4.20 4.16 4.10
N ALA A 75 -3.05 4.40 3.47
CA ALA A 75 -2.91 5.44 2.45
C ALA A 75 -3.64 5.10 1.14
N LEU A 76 -3.67 3.84 0.72
CA LEU A 76 -4.49 3.40 -0.42
C LEU A 76 -5.98 3.61 -0.15
N ASN A 77 -6.44 3.27 1.07
CA ASN A 77 -7.82 3.53 1.52
C ASN A 77 -8.12 5.03 1.62
N ASN A 78 -7.14 5.84 2.00
CA ASN A 78 -7.26 7.29 1.98
C ASN A 78 -7.39 7.82 0.54
N ILE A 79 -6.57 7.36 -0.41
CA ILE A 79 -6.70 7.72 -1.83
C ILE A 79 -8.09 7.34 -2.37
N LYS A 80 -8.57 6.14 -2.01
CA LYS A 80 -9.89 5.62 -2.38
C LYS A 80 -11.04 6.52 -1.88
N SER A 81 -10.95 7.03 -0.66
CA SER A 81 -12.03 7.83 -0.04
C SER A 81 -11.85 9.35 -0.17
N SER A 82 -10.65 9.83 -0.55
CA SER A 82 -10.33 11.26 -0.55
C SER A 82 -11.03 12.05 -1.66
N ALA A 83 -11.49 13.25 -1.30
CA ALA A 83 -11.90 14.29 -2.23
C ALA A 83 -10.69 15.01 -2.85
N ASP A 84 -9.60 15.17 -2.08
CA ASP A 84 -8.32 15.71 -2.56
C ASP A 84 -7.34 14.55 -2.83
N VAL A 85 -7.40 14.05 -4.05
CA VAL A 85 -6.56 12.93 -4.50
C VAL A 85 -5.09 13.34 -4.57
N ALA A 86 -4.78 14.58 -4.95
CA ALA A 86 -3.40 15.03 -5.08
C ALA A 86 -2.68 15.03 -3.72
N GLN A 87 -3.35 15.54 -2.69
CA GLN A 87 -2.83 15.49 -1.32
C GLN A 87 -2.70 14.05 -0.80
N ALA A 88 -3.67 13.18 -1.09
CA ALA A 88 -3.62 11.77 -0.69
C ALA A 88 -2.45 11.01 -1.36
N ILE A 89 -2.19 11.27 -2.64
CA ILE A 89 -1.07 10.70 -3.39
C ILE A 89 0.27 11.22 -2.85
N SER A 90 0.36 12.51 -2.50
CA SER A 90 1.54 13.06 -1.83
C SER A 90 1.80 12.38 -0.49
N GLY A 91 0.76 12.19 0.33
CA GLY A 91 0.85 11.45 1.58
C GLY A 91 1.27 9.99 1.40
N PHE A 92 0.79 9.33 0.34
CA PHE A 92 1.23 7.98 -0.02
C PHE A 92 2.72 7.93 -0.37
N LYS A 93 3.22 8.85 -1.21
CA LYS A 93 4.66 8.95 -1.53
C LYS A 93 5.52 9.14 -0.29
N ALA A 94 5.06 9.95 0.67
CA ALA A 94 5.79 10.26 1.88
C ALA A 94 6.01 9.04 2.81
N ILE A 95 5.29 7.92 2.61
CA ILE A 95 5.53 6.68 3.36
C ILE A 95 6.88 6.05 3.03
N PHE A 96 7.40 6.31 1.82
CA PHE A 96 8.60 5.72 1.26
C PHE A 96 9.82 6.65 1.28
N ALA A 97 9.64 7.90 1.73
CA ALA A 97 10.71 8.89 1.89
C ALA A 97 11.45 8.69 3.23
#